data_AF-A0A1H7N1X8-F1
#
_entry.id   AF-A0A1H7N1X8-F1
#
_cell.length_a   1.000
_cell.length_b   1.000
_cell.length_c   1.000
_cell.angle_alpha   90.00
_cell.angle_beta   90.00
_cell.angle_gamma   90.00
#
_symmetry.space_group_name_H-M   'P 1'
#
loop_
_entity.id
_entity.type
_entity.pdbx_description
1 polymer ?
#
loop_
_entity_poly.entity_id
_entity_poly.type
_entity_poly.pdbx_seq_one_letter_code
_entity_poly.pdbx_strand_id
1 'polypeptide(L)'
;MLTGNPFLQRPAALRAASPCRPRRGFTLIELILVLAVGSMITLLSFQGMKRDTESNQARIVGQQMQTVGRAVDTYIASRYTPISQLQGAAGGASDPGPRTCSGTTCTITIQTLVSEGLLPVTYQNLNSYGSGYNITLNVTGTAPNWNVVGVVTTAKPWTVGGVTRYDLLGRAMAAAGADSGMSRSSASRIDGYGGVWNAPITISPALGLLGFQVGTGTGLYSVYLRRDGTLPMTGDLNLSDGTNHNIINASNVTGTGRFTSAQTYTNYVNLAGNLDMTGTATIQGSANVNGQVVAQGMIWSANSLQTAGGVSANGEIYSGTTVQTPGTMWAGGNITANGMIWSANSLQTAGGVSANGEIYSGTTVQTPGTMWAGGNITGNYLIPSGSASVGGSCSPSGAIGTDGSQTLFCKNGGWSSAGSATVSAPTVLVSAAAKNQSYCFTMPKAAVVTTSALGTVTTTVDGVVVGFSVGVSGQNSDVEIGTSVTVFAPAGASVCSSSALVTAYGGGPNQIVTKTINGAGFLMVATYLN
;
A
#
# COMPACT_ATOMS: atom_id res chain seq x y z
N MET A 1 99.18 33.72 -38.60
CA MET A 1 99.03 34.04 -37.16
C MET A 1 99.16 32.73 -36.41
N LEU A 2 100.34 32.39 -35.87
CA LEU A 2 100.88 32.89 -34.59
C LEU A 2 99.95 32.40 -33.45
N THR A 3 100.33 31.60 -32.47
CA THR A 3 101.59 31.35 -31.75
C THR A 3 101.41 30.04 -30.95
N GLY A 4 102.38 29.16 -30.70
CA GLY A 4 103.65 29.43 -30.00
C GLY A 4 103.56 28.92 -28.53
N ASN A 5 104.20 27.78 -28.27
CA ASN A 5 105.06 27.36 -27.12
C ASN A 5 105.33 28.37 -25.97
N PRO A 6 106.01 28.04 -24.82
CA PRO A 6 106.52 26.75 -24.30
C PRO A 6 106.56 26.61 -22.73
N PHE A 7 107.13 25.48 -22.25
CA PHE A 7 107.99 25.26 -21.06
C PHE A 7 107.65 25.87 -19.68
N LEU A 8 107.59 25.01 -18.64
CA LEU A 8 108.28 25.24 -17.34
C LEU A 8 108.55 23.92 -16.61
N GLN A 9 109.78 23.79 -16.10
CA GLN A 9 110.38 22.64 -15.41
C GLN A 9 110.09 22.61 -13.90
N ARG A 10 109.89 21.39 -13.34
CA ARG A 10 110.34 20.82 -12.02
C ARG A 10 110.00 21.57 -10.71
N PRO A 11 109.76 20.88 -9.55
CA PRO A 11 110.62 19.79 -9.03
C PRO A 11 109.90 18.60 -8.37
N ALA A 12 110.73 17.61 -8.04
CA ALA A 12 110.42 16.33 -7.45
C ALA A 12 109.89 16.43 -6.01
N ALA A 13 108.95 15.55 -5.66
CA ALA A 13 108.69 15.14 -4.28
C ALA A 13 108.42 13.63 -4.24
N LEU A 14 109.09 12.99 -3.28
CA LEU A 14 109.24 11.56 -3.08
C LEU A 14 107.92 10.80 -3.11
N ARG A 15 107.86 9.73 -3.92
CA ARG A 15 106.89 8.65 -3.71
C ARG A 15 107.54 7.52 -2.94
N ALA A 16 106.97 7.26 -1.77
CA ALA A 16 107.24 6.11 -0.94
C ALA A 16 107.09 4.80 -1.72
N ALA A 17 107.97 3.86 -1.40
CA ALA A 17 108.03 2.54 -1.96
C ALA A 17 106.70 1.78 -1.81
N SER A 18 106.06 1.45 -2.94
CA SER A 18 105.11 0.35 -3.02
C SER A 18 105.88 -0.98 -3.14
N PRO A 19 105.58 -2.00 -2.33
CA PRO A 19 106.33 -3.25 -2.36
C PRO A 19 106.18 -3.93 -3.72
N CYS A 20 107.30 -4.31 -4.32
CA CYS A 20 107.36 -5.14 -5.52
C CYS A 20 106.57 -6.44 -5.27
N ARG A 21 105.38 -6.56 -5.88
CA ARG A 21 104.77 -7.88 -6.08
C ARG A 21 105.69 -8.67 -7.02
N PRO A 22 106.14 -9.87 -6.63
CA PRO A 22 106.92 -10.70 -7.54
C PRO A 22 106.07 -10.98 -8.78
N ARG A 23 106.56 -10.55 -9.96
CA ARG A 23 106.04 -11.02 -11.24
C ARG A 23 106.42 -12.50 -11.37
N ARG A 24 105.59 -13.39 -10.81
CA ARG A 24 105.65 -14.81 -11.11
C ARG A 24 105.17 -14.96 -12.55
N GLY A 25 106.08 -15.37 -13.45
CA GLY A 25 105.69 -15.75 -14.80
C GLY A 25 104.71 -16.92 -14.71
N PHE A 26 103.59 -16.81 -15.42
CA PHE A 26 102.62 -17.90 -15.52
C PHE A 26 103.28 -19.09 -16.21
N THR A 27 103.25 -20.25 -15.57
CA THR A 27 103.65 -21.47 -16.25
C THR A 27 102.59 -21.80 -17.31
N LEU A 28 103.01 -22.36 -18.45
CA LEU A 28 102.08 -22.79 -19.51
C LEU A 28 100.97 -23.70 -18.96
N ILE A 29 101.29 -24.47 -17.91
CA ILE A 29 100.36 -25.37 -17.22
C ILE A 29 99.25 -24.65 -16.47
N GLU A 30 99.52 -23.50 -15.81
CA GLU A 30 98.50 -22.70 -15.15
C GLU A 30 97.53 -22.06 -16.15
N LEU A 31 98.03 -21.61 -17.31
CA LEU A 31 97.18 -21.05 -18.36
C LEU A 31 96.25 -22.12 -18.95
N ILE A 32 96.78 -23.31 -19.24
CA ILE A 32 95.98 -24.43 -19.74
C ILE A 32 94.94 -24.86 -18.70
N LEU A 33 95.31 -24.90 -17.42
CA LEU A 33 94.40 -25.31 -16.35
C LEU A 33 93.27 -24.28 -16.12
N VAL A 34 93.58 -22.98 -16.14
CA VAL A 34 92.57 -21.92 -16.05
C VAL A 34 91.64 -21.92 -17.26
N LEU A 35 92.15 -22.15 -18.47
CA LEU A 35 91.32 -22.28 -19.68
C LEU A 35 90.46 -23.55 -19.67
N ALA A 36 90.99 -24.67 -19.18
CA ALA A 36 90.25 -25.92 -19.03
C ALA A 36 89.13 -25.79 -17.99
N VAL A 37 89.41 -25.22 -16.82
CA VAL A 37 88.41 -25.00 -15.76
C VAL A 37 87.39 -23.94 -16.18
N GLY A 38 87.83 -22.86 -16.81
CA GLY A 38 86.95 -21.81 -17.34
C GLY A 38 86.03 -22.29 -18.46
N SER A 39 86.53 -23.11 -19.38
CA SER A 39 85.70 -23.72 -20.44
C SER A 39 84.68 -24.71 -19.87
N MET A 40 85.04 -25.50 -18.85
CA MET A 40 84.09 -26.38 -18.18
C MET A 40 82.96 -25.62 -17.45
N ILE A 41 83.29 -24.54 -16.72
CA ILE A 41 82.29 -23.71 -16.01
C ILE A 41 81.37 -22.97 -17.00
N THR A 42 81.91 -22.44 -18.09
CA THR A 42 81.11 -21.79 -19.15
C THR A 42 80.18 -22.78 -19.86
N LEU A 43 80.61 -24.02 -20.07
CA LEU A 43 79.76 -25.06 -20.67
C LEU A 43 78.64 -25.50 -19.73
N LEU A 44 78.92 -25.67 -18.43
CA LEU A 44 77.92 -26.00 -17.42
C LEU A 44 76.87 -24.88 -17.23
N SER A 45 77.32 -23.62 -17.20
CA SER A 45 76.41 -22.46 -17.13
C SER A 45 75.59 -22.29 -18.41
N PHE A 46 76.16 -22.53 -19.59
CA PHE A 46 75.41 -22.55 -20.85
C PHE A 46 74.32 -23.63 -20.87
N GLN A 47 74.60 -24.82 -20.33
CA GLN A 47 73.60 -25.88 -20.18
C GLN A 47 72.49 -25.52 -19.17
N GLY A 48 72.81 -24.76 -18.12
CA GLY A 48 71.84 -24.21 -17.17
C GLY A 48 70.93 -23.16 -17.83
N MET A 49 71.54 -22.14 -18.45
CA MET A 49 70.82 -21.08 -19.16
C MET A 49 69.92 -21.61 -20.28
N LYS A 50 70.38 -22.65 -21.00
CA LYS A 50 69.56 -23.31 -22.02
C LYS A 50 68.30 -23.95 -21.42
N ARG A 51 68.43 -24.65 -20.28
CA ARG A 51 67.28 -25.25 -19.57
C ARG A 51 66.30 -24.20 -19.06
N ASP A 52 66.79 -23.08 -18.54
CA ASP A 52 65.95 -21.99 -18.07
C ASP A 52 65.20 -21.31 -19.22
N THR A 53 65.86 -21.14 -20.36
CA THR A 53 65.26 -20.60 -21.58
C THR A 53 64.15 -21.53 -22.09
N GLU A 54 64.41 -22.83 -22.18
CA GLU A 54 63.41 -23.84 -22.59
C GLU A 54 62.22 -23.88 -21.60
N SER A 55 62.50 -23.80 -20.30
CA SER A 55 61.45 -23.75 -19.26
C SER A 55 60.60 -22.48 -19.36
N ASN A 56 61.22 -21.33 -19.57
CA ASN A 56 60.50 -20.07 -19.74
C ASN A 56 59.65 -20.07 -21.01
N GLN A 57 60.19 -20.60 -22.12
CA GLN A 57 59.43 -20.79 -23.36
C GLN A 57 58.22 -21.70 -23.14
N ALA A 58 58.38 -22.81 -22.42
CA ALA A 58 57.26 -23.70 -22.05
C ALA A 58 56.18 -22.98 -21.25
N ARG A 59 56.56 -22.17 -20.26
CA ARG A 59 55.60 -21.38 -19.47
C ARG A 59 54.83 -20.39 -20.33
N ILE A 60 55.51 -19.68 -21.24
CA ILE A 60 54.86 -18.74 -22.16
C ILE A 60 53.90 -19.47 -23.10
N VAL A 61 54.30 -20.62 -23.67
CA VAL A 61 53.40 -21.42 -24.52
C VAL A 61 52.15 -21.87 -23.76
N GLY A 62 52.28 -22.24 -22.48
CA GLY A 62 51.15 -22.55 -21.62
C GLY A 62 50.21 -21.35 -21.41
N GLN A 63 50.76 -20.17 -21.14
CA GLN A 63 49.98 -18.93 -20.99
C GLN A 63 49.27 -18.54 -22.31
N GLN A 64 49.94 -18.70 -23.45
CA GLN A 64 49.34 -18.48 -24.77
C GLN A 64 48.20 -19.48 -25.03
N MET A 65 48.39 -20.76 -24.65
CA MET A 65 47.34 -21.78 -24.76
C MET A 65 46.11 -21.42 -23.92
N GLN A 66 46.31 -20.98 -22.67
CA GLN A 66 45.21 -20.52 -21.81
C GLN A 66 44.48 -19.30 -22.41
N THR A 67 45.22 -18.35 -22.99
CA THR A 67 44.64 -17.16 -23.64
C THR A 67 43.74 -17.56 -24.81
N VAL A 68 44.21 -18.47 -25.66
CA VAL A 68 43.41 -19.01 -26.77
C VAL A 68 42.21 -19.79 -26.24
N GLY A 69 42.38 -20.66 -25.24
CA GLY A 69 41.30 -21.43 -24.62
C GLY A 69 40.15 -20.54 -24.12
N ARG A 70 40.48 -19.47 -23.39
CA ARG A 70 39.48 -18.49 -22.89
C ARG A 70 38.75 -17.75 -24.01
N ALA A 71 39.46 -17.39 -25.08
CA ALA A 71 38.85 -16.79 -26.26
C ALA A 71 37.87 -17.77 -26.91
N VAL A 72 38.22 -19.07 -27.00
CA VAL A 72 37.32 -20.09 -27.53
C VAL A 72 36.11 -20.33 -26.63
N ASP A 73 36.25 -20.33 -25.30
CA ASP A 73 35.09 -20.41 -24.38
C ASP A 73 34.10 -19.26 -24.61
N THR A 74 34.63 -18.04 -24.74
CA THR A 74 33.81 -16.85 -25.04
C THR A 74 33.16 -16.95 -26.42
N TYR A 75 33.86 -17.53 -27.40
CA TYR A 75 33.31 -17.81 -28.72
C TYR A 75 32.16 -18.82 -28.67
N ILE A 76 32.32 -19.92 -27.93
CA ILE A 76 31.26 -20.93 -27.76
C ILE A 76 30.01 -20.30 -27.14
N ALA A 77 30.19 -19.47 -26.10
CA ALA A 77 29.07 -18.79 -25.43
C ALA A 77 28.36 -17.79 -26.37
N SER A 78 29.12 -16.98 -27.12
CA SER A 78 28.56 -15.95 -28.02
C SER A 78 27.93 -16.53 -29.29
N ARG A 79 28.39 -17.69 -29.76
CA ARG A 79 27.90 -18.38 -30.97
C ARG A 79 27.24 -19.72 -30.66
N TYR A 80 26.70 -19.90 -29.46
CA TYR A 80 26.11 -21.17 -29.03
C TYR A 80 24.99 -21.65 -29.97
N THR A 81 24.07 -20.77 -30.37
CA THR A 81 22.95 -21.12 -31.24
C THR A 81 23.41 -21.67 -32.60
N PRO A 82 24.23 -20.97 -33.40
CA PRO A 82 24.66 -21.52 -34.68
C PRO A 82 25.63 -22.72 -34.52
N ILE A 83 26.45 -22.79 -33.46
CA ILE A 83 27.30 -23.98 -33.21
C ILE A 83 26.43 -25.21 -32.89
N SER A 84 25.44 -25.08 -32.00
CA SER A 84 24.55 -26.17 -31.61
C SER A 84 23.68 -26.68 -32.77
N GLN A 85 23.40 -25.82 -33.75
CA GLN A 85 22.72 -26.17 -35.00
C GLN A 85 23.68 -26.65 -36.11
N LEU A 86 24.98 -26.77 -35.80
CA LEU A 86 26.02 -27.18 -36.74
C LEU A 86 26.06 -26.29 -38.00
N GLN A 87 25.76 -25.00 -37.83
CA GLN A 87 25.72 -24.03 -38.91
C GLN A 87 27.11 -23.45 -39.16
N GLY A 88 27.63 -23.65 -40.37
CA GLY A 88 28.86 -23.00 -40.83
C GLY A 88 28.68 -21.49 -41.07
N ALA A 89 29.79 -20.76 -41.09
CA ALA A 89 29.86 -19.34 -41.42
C ALA A 89 31.11 -19.06 -42.28
N ALA A 90 30.93 -18.38 -43.41
CA ALA A 90 32.02 -17.99 -44.31
C ALA A 90 32.72 -16.68 -43.90
N GLY A 91 32.11 -15.90 -43.00
CA GLY A 91 32.59 -14.62 -42.49
C GLY A 91 31.87 -13.41 -43.11
N GLY A 92 31.00 -12.77 -42.33
CA GLY A 92 30.21 -11.60 -42.73
C GLY A 92 29.89 -10.69 -41.53
N ALA A 93 29.09 -9.63 -41.75
CA ALA A 93 28.87 -8.60 -40.72
C ALA A 93 28.17 -9.10 -39.43
N SER A 94 27.31 -10.12 -39.54
CA SER A 94 26.55 -10.68 -38.40
C SER A 94 27.18 -11.93 -37.78
N ASP A 95 28.04 -12.63 -38.51
CA ASP A 95 28.86 -13.76 -38.04
C ASP A 95 30.25 -13.63 -38.70
N PRO A 96 31.19 -12.92 -38.03
CA PRO A 96 32.51 -12.60 -38.57
C PRO A 96 33.30 -13.81 -39.07
N GLY A 97 33.04 -15.00 -38.53
CA GLY A 97 33.57 -16.27 -39.03
C GLY A 97 35.10 -16.28 -39.26
N PRO A 98 35.63 -17.28 -39.99
CA PRO A 98 34.94 -18.44 -40.52
C PRO A 98 34.74 -19.54 -39.46
N ARG A 99 33.64 -20.28 -39.57
CA ARG A 99 33.35 -21.51 -38.81
C ARG A 99 32.92 -22.59 -39.78
N THR A 100 33.55 -23.76 -39.74
CA THR A 100 33.19 -24.87 -40.63
C THR A 100 32.62 -26.00 -39.80
N CYS A 101 31.35 -26.35 -40.01
CA CYS A 101 30.70 -27.45 -39.31
C CYS A 101 30.47 -28.63 -40.26
N SER A 102 30.81 -29.83 -39.80
CA SER A 102 30.65 -31.08 -40.55
C SER A 102 30.40 -32.23 -39.57
N GLY A 103 29.33 -33.01 -39.82
CA GLY A 103 28.88 -34.04 -38.90
C GLY A 103 28.53 -33.43 -37.56
N THR A 104 29.09 -33.96 -36.47
CA THR A 104 28.89 -33.45 -35.10
C THR A 104 29.97 -32.47 -34.64
N THR A 105 30.82 -31.99 -35.55
CA THR A 105 31.98 -31.17 -35.19
C THR A 105 32.01 -29.85 -35.95
N CYS A 106 32.46 -28.80 -35.29
CA CYS A 106 32.75 -27.49 -35.88
C CYS A 106 34.20 -27.13 -35.64
N THR A 107 34.88 -26.61 -36.66
CA THR A 107 36.25 -26.13 -36.57
C THR A 107 36.28 -24.63 -36.77
N ILE A 108 37.13 -23.97 -35.99
CA ILE A 108 37.42 -22.54 -36.08
C ILE A 108 38.92 -22.32 -36.09
N THR A 109 39.34 -21.11 -36.41
CA THR A 109 40.75 -20.74 -36.50
C THR A 109 41.08 -19.61 -35.54
N ILE A 110 42.36 -19.36 -35.29
CA ILE A 110 42.80 -18.14 -34.59
C ILE A 110 42.28 -16.89 -35.29
N GLN A 111 42.19 -16.90 -36.63
CA GLN A 111 41.63 -15.78 -37.39
C GLN A 111 40.16 -15.52 -37.05
N THR A 112 39.38 -16.57 -36.78
CA THR A 112 37.98 -16.47 -36.31
C THR A 112 37.89 -15.76 -34.97
N LEU A 113 38.81 -16.04 -34.04
CA LEU A 113 38.85 -15.38 -32.74
C LEU A 113 39.27 -13.91 -32.86
N VAL A 114 40.16 -13.60 -33.81
CA VAL A 114 40.57 -12.23 -34.11
C VAL A 114 39.43 -11.42 -34.77
N SER A 115 38.70 -12.01 -35.72
CA SER A 115 37.57 -11.34 -36.40
C SER A 115 36.39 -11.08 -35.46
N GLU A 116 36.19 -11.93 -34.45
CA GLU A 116 35.21 -11.74 -33.37
C GLU A 116 35.70 -10.77 -32.27
N GLY A 117 36.93 -10.25 -32.36
CA GLY A 117 37.51 -9.34 -31.37
C GLY A 117 37.89 -10.02 -30.04
N LEU A 118 37.97 -11.35 -30.01
CA LEU A 118 38.31 -12.15 -28.82
C LEU A 118 39.82 -12.30 -28.62
N LEU A 119 40.61 -12.08 -29.67
CA LEU A 119 42.07 -11.97 -29.61
C LEU A 119 42.53 -10.65 -30.28
N PRO A 120 43.67 -10.07 -29.87
CA PRO A 120 44.22 -8.86 -30.51
C PRO A 120 44.47 -9.06 -32.00
N VAL A 121 44.28 -8.00 -32.80
CA VAL A 121 44.52 -8.03 -34.26
C VAL A 121 45.96 -8.39 -34.66
N THR A 122 46.91 -8.26 -33.73
CA THR A 122 48.32 -8.63 -33.93
C THR A 122 48.62 -10.09 -33.58
N TYR A 123 47.65 -10.85 -33.03
CA TYR A 123 47.86 -12.20 -32.55
C TYR A 123 48.14 -13.15 -33.73
N GLN A 124 49.29 -13.82 -33.69
CA GLN A 124 49.74 -14.73 -34.74
C GLN A 124 49.28 -16.16 -34.44
N ASN A 125 49.00 -16.95 -35.48
CA ASN A 125 48.71 -18.39 -35.34
C ASN A 125 50.00 -19.23 -35.15
N LEU A 126 50.90 -18.75 -34.30
CA LEU A 126 52.11 -19.44 -33.90
C LEU A 126 52.39 -19.12 -32.43
N ASN A 127 52.54 -20.16 -31.63
CA ASN A 127 53.00 -20.02 -30.26
C ASN A 127 54.53 -19.79 -30.21
N SER A 128 55.06 -19.54 -29.02
CA SER A 128 56.49 -19.29 -28.83
C SER A 128 57.39 -20.48 -29.18
N TYR A 129 56.83 -21.67 -29.37
CA TYR A 129 57.52 -22.88 -29.86
C TYR A 129 57.42 -23.03 -31.40
N GLY A 130 56.70 -22.15 -32.10
CA GLY A 130 56.53 -22.20 -33.56
C GLY A 130 55.46 -23.21 -34.01
N SER A 131 54.56 -23.61 -33.11
CA SER A 131 53.41 -24.47 -33.41
C SER A 131 52.13 -23.63 -33.47
N GLY A 132 51.31 -23.84 -34.49
CA GLY A 132 49.99 -23.22 -34.58
C GLY A 132 48.95 -23.92 -33.70
N TYR A 133 47.68 -23.55 -33.85
CA TYR A 133 46.57 -24.13 -33.08
C TYR A 133 45.52 -24.78 -33.99
N ASN A 134 45.07 -25.96 -33.58
CA ASN A 134 43.88 -26.62 -34.12
C ASN A 134 42.76 -26.51 -33.10
N ILE A 135 41.60 -25.97 -33.48
CA ILE A 135 40.45 -25.78 -32.58
C ILE A 135 39.29 -26.58 -33.12
N THR A 136 38.81 -27.53 -32.32
CA THR A 136 37.65 -28.38 -32.66
C THR A 136 36.61 -28.29 -31.57
N LEU A 137 35.36 -28.09 -31.97
CA LEU A 137 34.17 -28.08 -31.13
C LEU A 137 33.33 -29.30 -31.50
N ASN A 138 32.93 -30.09 -30.51
CA ASN A 138 32.04 -31.22 -30.67
C ASN A 138 30.69 -30.89 -30.05
N VAL A 139 29.64 -31.12 -30.84
CA VAL A 139 28.25 -30.95 -30.42
C VAL A 139 27.66 -32.33 -30.17
N THR A 140 27.14 -32.54 -28.96
CA THR A 140 26.52 -33.79 -28.53
C THR A 140 25.16 -33.52 -27.88
N GLY A 141 24.37 -34.56 -27.66
CA GLY A 141 23.03 -34.43 -27.10
C GLY A 141 21.94 -34.32 -28.18
N THR A 142 20.77 -33.85 -27.78
CA THR A 142 19.58 -33.70 -28.63
C THR A 142 18.92 -32.37 -28.36
N ALA A 143 18.25 -31.80 -29.36
CA ALA A 143 17.51 -30.55 -29.19
C ALA A 143 16.48 -30.68 -28.04
N PRO A 144 16.33 -29.67 -27.18
CA PRO A 144 17.01 -28.36 -27.17
C PRO A 144 18.35 -28.35 -26.39
N ASN A 145 18.75 -29.47 -25.80
CA ASN A 145 19.84 -29.57 -24.82
C ASN A 145 21.15 -30.01 -25.47
N TRP A 146 21.68 -29.18 -26.36
CA TRP A 146 22.97 -29.45 -27.00
C TRP A 146 24.13 -29.17 -26.06
N ASN A 147 25.01 -30.16 -25.91
CA ASN A 147 26.25 -30.06 -25.16
C ASN A 147 27.39 -29.73 -26.13
N VAL A 148 27.97 -28.53 -25.99
CA VAL A 148 29.05 -28.05 -26.85
C VAL A 148 30.34 -28.05 -26.05
N VAL A 149 31.18 -29.03 -26.33
CA VAL A 149 32.53 -29.16 -25.76
C VAL A 149 33.55 -28.93 -26.85
N GLY A 150 34.78 -28.59 -26.51
CA GLY A 150 35.83 -28.44 -27.49
C GLY A 150 37.22 -28.67 -26.93
N VAL A 151 38.17 -28.77 -27.84
CA VAL A 151 39.58 -28.87 -27.53
C VAL A 151 40.38 -27.97 -28.45
N VAL A 152 41.29 -27.20 -27.86
CA VAL A 152 42.36 -26.49 -28.55
C VAL A 152 43.61 -27.35 -28.43
N THR A 153 44.26 -27.67 -29.55
CA THR A 153 45.54 -28.39 -29.55
C THR A 153 46.61 -27.64 -30.31
N THR A 154 47.88 -27.88 -29.99
CA THR A 154 48.98 -27.47 -30.87
C THR A 154 48.95 -28.26 -32.18
N ALA A 155 49.30 -27.63 -33.30
CA ALA A 155 49.30 -28.28 -34.62
C ALA A 155 50.51 -29.21 -34.86
N LYS A 156 51.60 -29.01 -34.11
CA LYS A 156 52.84 -29.81 -34.16
C LYS A 156 53.21 -30.35 -32.78
N PRO A 157 53.76 -31.56 -32.70
CA PRO A 157 54.25 -32.13 -31.46
C PRO A 157 55.50 -31.42 -30.96
N TRP A 158 55.64 -31.30 -29.64
CA TRP A 158 56.82 -30.71 -29.02
C TRP A 158 57.98 -31.70 -29.07
N THR A 159 58.76 -31.63 -30.15
CA THR A 159 59.92 -32.48 -30.39
C THR A 159 61.20 -31.65 -30.50
N VAL A 160 62.30 -32.17 -29.95
CA VAL A 160 63.65 -31.61 -30.09
C VAL A 160 64.59 -32.76 -30.43
N GLY A 161 65.27 -32.69 -31.58
CA GLY A 161 66.14 -33.78 -32.04
C GLY A 161 65.41 -35.11 -32.28
N GLY A 162 64.13 -35.07 -32.67
CA GLY A 162 63.31 -36.26 -32.91
C GLY A 162 62.67 -36.88 -31.67
N VAL A 163 62.96 -36.36 -30.46
CA VAL A 163 62.40 -36.86 -29.20
C VAL A 163 61.32 -35.92 -28.67
N THR A 164 60.18 -36.48 -28.26
CA THR A 164 59.08 -35.73 -27.62
C THR A 164 59.47 -35.26 -26.22
N ARG A 165 59.37 -33.95 -25.98
CA ARG A 165 59.76 -33.30 -24.71
C ARG A 165 58.56 -33.17 -23.75
N TYR A 166 58.18 -34.28 -23.12
CA TYR A 166 57.09 -34.30 -22.13
C TYR A 166 57.36 -33.46 -20.88
N ASP A 167 58.63 -33.21 -20.57
CA ASP A 167 59.04 -32.32 -19.48
C ASP A 167 58.63 -30.85 -19.75
N LEU A 168 58.78 -30.39 -21.00
CA LEU A 168 58.36 -29.04 -21.42
C LEU A 168 56.84 -28.96 -21.56
N LEU A 169 56.19 -30.00 -22.08
CA LEU A 169 54.73 -30.08 -22.11
C LEU A 169 54.13 -30.02 -20.69
N GLY A 170 54.70 -30.74 -19.72
CA GLY A 170 54.27 -30.67 -18.33
C GLY A 170 54.41 -29.27 -17.72
N ARG A 171 55.49 -28.55 -18.04
CA ARG A 171 55.67 -27.14 -17.61
C ARG A 171 54.67 -26.20 -18.27
N ALA A 172 54.38 -26.40 -19.55
CA ALA A 172 53.36 -25.63 -20.27
C ALA A 172 51.96 -25.88 -19.70
N MET A 173 51.63 -27.14 -19.39
CA MET A 173 50.36 -27.50 -18.73
C MET A 173 50.23 -26.82 -17.36
N ALA A 174 51.28 -26.87 -16.54
CA ALA A 174 51.29 -26.20 -15.23
C ALA A 174 51.02 -24.68 -15.34
N ALA A 175 51.49 -24.05 -16.42
CA ALA A 175 51.25 -22.64 -16.70
C ALA A 175 49.85 -22.35 -17.28
N ALA A 176 49.29 -23.28 -18.06
CA ALA A 176 47.97 -23.14 -18.67
C ALA A 176 46.82 -23.37 -17.67
N GLY A 177 47.04 -24.20 -16.64
CA GLY A 177 46.09 -24.47 -15.57
C GLY A 177 45.36 -25.82 -15.70
N ALA A 178 44.32 -26.02 -14.89
CA ALA A 178 43.62 -27.31 -14.73
C ALA A 178 42.94 -27.82 -16.01
N ASP A 179 42.53 -26.92 -16.90
CA ASP A 179 41.90 -27.25 -18.19
C ASP A 179 42.92 -27.67 -19.26
N SER A 180 44.21 -27.75 -18.93
CA SER A 180 45.25 -28.20 -19.86
C SER A 180 45.45 -29.71 -19.86
N GLY A 181 45.96 -30.22 -20.98
CA GLY A 181 46.24 -31.63 -21.19
C GLY A 181 47.37 -31.85 -22.20
N MET A 182 47.79 -33.09 -22.39
CA MET A 182 48.74 -33.46 -23.44
C MET A 182 48.39 -34.81 -24.07
N SER A 183 48.79 -35.03 -25.33
CA SER A 183 48.72 -36.35 -25.94
C SER A 183 49.93 -37.18 -25.52
N ARG A 184 49.74 -38.05 -24.52
CA ARG A 184 50.81 -38.91 -23.99
C ARG A 184 50.49 -40.38 -24.13
N SER A 185 49.27 -40.79 -23.77
CA SER A 185 48.88 -42.22 -23.80
C SER A 185 48.38 -42.67 -25.16
N SER A 186 47.88 -41.75 -26.00
CA SER A 186 47.42 -42.01 -27.36
C SER A 186 47.68 -40.80 -28.26
N ALA A 187 48.02 -41.04 -29.52
CA ALA A 187 48.16 -39.97 -30.53
C ALA A 187 46.81 -39.31 -30.89
N SER A 188 45.69 -40.00 -30.64
CA SER A 188 44.34 -39.54 -30.99
C SER A 188 43.56 -38.92 -29.82
N ARG A 189 44.21 -38.68 -28.68
CA ARG A 189 43.54 -38.17 -27.48
C ARG A 189 44.43 -37.24 -26.66
N ILE A 190 43.85 -36.15 -26.15
CA ILE A 190 44.44 -35.34 -25.10
C ILE A 190 43.99 -35.90 -23.75
N ASP A 191 44.94 -36.16 -22.86
CA ASP A 191 44.67 -36.52 -21.48
C ASP A 191 44.90 -35.27 -20.60
N GLY A 192 43.87 -34.87 -19.86
CA GLY A 192 43.92 -33.74 -18.93
C GLY A 192 44.78 -34.02 -17.69
N TYR A 193 45.08 -32.97 -16.93
CA TYR A 193 45.81 -33.11 -15.66
C TYR A 193 45.13 -34.13 -14.73
N GLY A 194 45.89 -35.11 -14.24
CA GLY A 194 45.39 -36.18 -13.37
C GLY A 194 44.37 -37.14 -14.02
N GLY A 195 44.15 -37.07 -15.34
CA GLY A 195 43.16 -37.89 -16.04
C GLY A 195 41.70 -37.48 -15.77
N VAL A 196 41.48 -36.29 -15.19
CA VAL A 196 40.14 -35.77 -14.81
C VAL A 196 39.22 -35.61 -16.03
N TRP A 197 39.80 -35.35 -17.20
CA TRP A 197 39.08 -35.26 -18.46
C TRP A 197 39.96 -35.79 -19.60
N ASN A 198 39.32 -36.12 -20.72
CA ASN A 198 40.01 -36.43 -21.96
C ASN A 198 39.19 -35.94 -23.16
N ALA A 199 39.87 -35.63 -24.26
CA ALA A 199 39.22 -35.20 -25.49
C ALA A 199 39.87 -35.82 -26.74
N PRO A 200 39.09 -36.18 -27.77
CA PRO A 200 39.61 -36.72 -29.01
C PRO A 200 40.37 -35.65 -29.80
N ILE A 201 41.41 -36.07 -30.52
CA ILE A 201 42.16 -35.24 -31.47
C ILE A 201 41.73 -35.65 -32.87
N THR A 202 41.00 -34.77 -33.54
CA THR A 202 40.44 -35.01 -34.88
C THR A 202 41.33 -34.45 -35.99
N ILE A 203 42.16 -33.45 -35.70
CA ILE A 203 43.03 -32.78 -36.68
C ILE A 203 44.49 -33.06 -36.31
N SER A 204 45.20 -33.70 -37.24
CA SER A 204 46.64 -34.02 -37.14
C SER A 204 47.02 -34.75 -35.83
N PRO A 205 46.44 -35.93 -35.54
CA PRO A 205 46.72 -36.69 -34.34
C PRO A 205 48.21 -37.09 -34.26
N ALA A 206 48.85 -36.77 -33.14
CA ALA A 206 50.24 -37.08 -32.88
C ALA A 206 50.48 -37.19 -31.36
N LEU A 207 51.52 -37.90 -30.96
CA LEU A 207 52.02 -37.86 -29.58
C LEU A 207 52.82 -36.57 -29.33
N GLY A 208 52.68 -35.99 -28.14
CA GLY A 208 53.41 -34.79 -27.75
C GLY A 208 52.75 -33.46 -28.11
N LEU A 209 51.43 -33.44 -28.30
CA LEU A 209 50.65 -32.22 -28.48
C LEU A 209 50.24 -31.67 -27.11
N LEU A 210 50.25 -30.34 -26.96
CA LEU A 210 49.63 -29.64 -25.84
C LEU A 210 48.16 -29.37 -26.19
N GLY A 211 47.26 -29.59 -25.24
CA GLY A 211 45.83 -29.36 -25.40
C GLY A 211 45.21 -28.54 -24.27
N PHE A 212 44.01 -28.00 -24.53
CA PHE A 212 43.21 -27.24 -23.58
C PHE A 212 41.72 -27.50 -23.85
N GLN A 213 40.96 -27.90 -22.81
CA GLN A 213 39.51 -28.13 -22.93
C GLN A 213 38.72 -26.83 -22.84
N VAL A 214 37.60 -26.76 -23.55
CA VAL A 214 36.69 -25.61 -23.61
C VAL A 214 35.24 -26.08 -23.68
N GLY A 215 34.29 -25.21 -23.34
CA GLY A 215 32.85 -25.46 -23.40
C GLY A 215 32.22 -25.94 -22.10
N THR A 216 31.08 -26.62 -22.22
CA THR A 216 30.26 -27.08 -21.09
C THR A 216 31.00 -28.16 -20.27
N GLY A 217 31.61 -27.74 -19.16
CA GLY A 217 32.44 -28.60 -18.30
C GLY A 217 33.69 -27.92 -17.74
N THR A 218 34.04 -26.71 -18.24
CA THR A 218 35.13 -25.90 -17.69
C THR A 218 34.62 -24.97 -16.60
N GLY A 219 35.51 -24.54 -15.68
CA GLY A 219 35.19 -23.57 -14.63
C GLY A 219 34.83 -22.17 -15.15
N LEU A 220 34.88 -21.95 -16.47
CA LEU A 220 34.69 -20.66 -17.15
C LEU A 220 33.27 -20.51 -17.74
N TYR A 221 32.47 -21.59 -17.82
CA TYR A 221 31.13 -21.58 -18.46
C TYR A 221 29.97 -21.20 -17.52
N SER A 222 30.23 -20.92 -16.24
CA SER A 222 29.21 -20.60 -15.22
C SER A 222 28.81 -19.12 -15.10
N VAL A 223 29.29 -18.25 -16.01
CA VAL A 223 29.13 -16.78 -15.88
C VAL A 223 27.74 -16.27 -16.30
N TYR A 224 26.95 -17.05 -17.06
CA TYR A 224 25.65 -16.59 -17.57
C TYR A 224 24.50 -17.56 -17.29
N LEU A 225 23.38 -16.99 -16.83
CA LEU A 225 22.10 -17.69 -16.72
C LEU A 225 21.42 -17.75 -18.09
N ARG A 226 20.98 -18.94 -18.54
CA ARG A 226 20.30 -19.06 -19.85
C ARG A 226 18.90 -18.46 -19.80
N ARG A 227 18.59 -17.62 -20.78
CA ARG A 227 17.30 -16.89 -20.89
C ARG A 227 16.27 -17.58 -21.80
N ASP A 228 16.70 -18.58 -22.56
CA ASP A 228 15.88 -19.31 -23.53
C ASP A 228 15.08 -20.47 -22.88
N GLY A 229 15.21 -20.65 -21.57
CA GLY A 229 14.52 -21.70 -20.82
C GLY A 229 15.09 -23.10 -21.01
N THR A 230 16.17 -23.27 -21.80
CA THR A 230 16.76 -24.59 -22.08
C THR A 230 17.60 -25.13 -20.94
N LEU A 231 18.05 -24.25 -20.03
CA LEU A 231 18.71 -24.62 -18.80
C LEU A 231 18.04 -23.90 -17.62
N PRO A 232 16.86 -24.39 -17.17
CA PRO A 232 16.19 -23.79 -16.02
C PRO A 232 17.07 -23.89 -14.78
N MET A 233 17.02 -22.88 -13.92
CA MET A 233 17.70 -22.93 -12.63
C MET A 233 17.12 -24.08 -11.81
N THR A 234 17.98 -24.98 -11.34
CA THR A 234 17.59 -26.11 -10.47
C THR A 234 17.64 -25.75 -8.99
N GLY A 235 18.03 -24.52 -8.67
CA GLY A 235 18.07 -23.96 -7.32
C GLY A 235 17.79 -22.46 -7.32
N ASP A 236 17.81 -21.86 -6.14
CA ASP A 236 17.46 -20.45 -5.95
C ASP A 236 18.49 -19.50 -6.57
N LEU A 237 18.01 -18.37 -7.11
CA LEU A 237 18.86 -17.24 -7.44
C LEU A 237 19.29 -16.54 -6.16
N ASN A 238 20.42 -16.98 -5.60
CA ASN A 238 20.99 -16.34 -4.42
C ASN A 238 22.00 -15.27 -4.82
N LEU A 239 21.63 -14.00 -4.59
CA LEU A 239 22.50 -12.84 -4.75
C LEU A 239 23.11 -12.41 -3.40
N SER A 240 23.27 -13.29 -2.41
CA SER A 240 23.85 -12.90 -1.13
C SER A 240 25.38 -12.92 -1.18
N ASP A 241 26.01 -11.76 -1.35
CA ASP A 241 27.47 -11.61 -1.17
C ASP A 241 27.84 -10.68 0.00
N GLY A 242 26.84 -10.28 0.80
CA GLY A 242 26.99 -9.29 1.86
C GLY A 242 26.74 -7.85 1.40
N THR A 243 26.43 -7.63 0.12
CA THR A 243 26.00 -6.35 -0.43
C THR A 243 24.60 -6.44 -1.03
N ASN A 244 24.04 -5.29 -1.43
CA ASN A 244 22.72 -5.23 -2.07
C ASN A 244 22.89 -5.25 -3.58
N HIS A 245 22.10 -6.08 -4.25
CA HIS A 245 22.06 -6.15 -5.71
C HIS A 245 20.72 -5.64 -6.25
N ASN A 246 20.79 -5.01 -7.43
CA ASN A 246 19.64 -4.45 -8.11
C ASN A 246 19.26 -5.28 -9.34
N ILE A 247 17.97 -5.39 -9.62
CA ILE A 247 17.45 -5.83 -10.92
C ILE A 247 17.00 -4.58 -11.67
N ILE A 248 17.81 -4.11 -12.63
CA ILE A 248 17.59 -2.85 -13.36
C ILE A 248 16.99 -3.15 -14.74
N ASN A 249 16.04 -2.32 -15.18
CA ASN A 249 15.35 -2.43 -16.48
C ASN A 249 14.55 -3.74 -16.68
N ALA A 250 14.15 -4.40 -15.58
CA ALA A 250 13.15 -5.46 -15.68
C ALA A 250 11.77 -4.82 -15.96
N SER A 251 11.20 -5.14 -17.12
CA SER A 251 9.85 -4.68 -17.45
C SER A 251 8.79 -5.37 -16.58
N ASN A 252 8.95 -6.67 -16.32
CA ASN A 252 8.02 -7.48 -15.54
C ASN A 252 8.81 -8.50 -14.71
N VAL A 253 8.37 -8.74 -13.46
CA VAL A 253 8.79 -9.88 -12.64
C VAL A 253 7.51 -10.65 -12.28
N THR A 254 7.32 -11.80 -12.93
CA THR A 254 6.13 -12.64 -12.74
C THR A 254 6.52 -13.90 -11.99
N GLY A 255 5.79 -14.19 -10.91
CA GLY A 255 5.97 -15.41 -10.12
C GLY A 255 4.65 -15.81 -9.46
N THR A 256 4.53 -17.08 -9.11
CA THR A 256 3.35 -17.64 -8.42
C THR A 256 3.51 -17.70 -6.89
N GLY A 257 4.68 -17.28 -6.38
CA GLY A 257 5.04 -17.36 -4.97
C GLY A 257 4.88 -16.05 -4.20
N ARG A 258 5.40 -16.04 -2.98
CA ARG A 258 5.40 -14.89 -2.07
C ARG A 258 6.53 -13.91 -2.43
N PHE A 259 6.20 -12.64 -2.61
CA PHE A 259 7.17 -11.55 -2.67
C PHE A 259 7.36 -10.96 -1.27
N THR A 260 8.57 -11.04 -0.73
CA THR A 260 8.92 -10.42 0.56
C THR A 260 9.89 -9.26 0.29
N SER A 261 9.51 -8.06 0.69
CA SER A 261 10.35 -6.87 0.64
C SER A 261 10.29 -6.13 1.97
N ALA A 262 11.38 -5.46 2.33
CA ALA A 262 11.38 -4.57 3.50
C ALA A 262 10.62 -3.26 3.21
N GLN A 263 10.69 -2.78 1.97
CA GLN A 263 9.98 -1.60 1.48
C GLN A 263 9.52 -1.82 0.05
N THR A 264 8.34 -1.30 -0.28
CA THR A 264 7.76 -1.34 -1.63
C THR A 264 7.30 0.06 -1.99
N TYR A 265 7.87 0.64 -3.04
CA TYR A 265 7.45 1.93 -3.60
C TYR A 265 6.78 1.65 -4.94
N THR A 266 5.47 1.85 -5.00
CA THR A 266 4.67 1.59 -6.20
C THR A 266 3.72 2.75 -6.43
N ASN A 267 3.53 3.13 -7.69
CA ASN A 267 2.49 4.09 -8.05
C ASN A 267 1.08 3.45 -8.03
N TYR A 268 1.02 2.13 -8.18
CA TYR A 268 -0.24 1.39 -8.28
C TYR A 268 -0.08 -0.02 -7.71
N VAL A 269 -1.03 -0.43 -6.86
CA VAL A 269 -1.13 -1.79 -6.30
C VAL A 269 -2.52 -2.32 -6.65
N ASN A 270 -2.59 -3.40 -7.42
CA ASN A 270 -3.82 -4.14 -7.67
C ASN A 270 -3.69 -5.54 -7.07
N LEU A 271 -4.48 -5.81 -6.03
CA LEU A 271 -4.49 -7.08 -5.30
C LEU A 271 -5.86 -7.72 -5.51
N ALA A 272 -5.87 -9.02 -5.86
CA ALA A 272 -7.11 -9.80 -5.93
C ALA A 272 -7.66 -10.19 -4.53
N GLY A 273 -7.03 -9.72 -3.46
CA GLY A 273 -7.37 -10.04 -2.07
C GLY A 273 -7.11 -8.86 -1.14
N ASN A 274 -6.87 -9.15 0.14
CA ASN A 274 -6.70 -8.13 1.17
C ASN A 274 -5.32 -7.44 1.08
N LEU A 275 -5.30 -6.16 1.44
CA LEU A 275 -4.09 -5.41 1.75
C LEU A 275 -4.00 -5.27 3.28
N ASP A 276 -3.26 -6.17 3.92
CA ASP A 276 -3.03 -6.13 5.37
C ASP A 276 -1.76 -5.30 5.68
N MET A 277 -1.93 -4.16 6.33
CA MET A 277 -0.84 -3.25 6.71
C MET A 277 -0.70 -3.19 8.23
N THR A 278 0.44 -3.61 8.77
CA THR A 278 0.72 -3.60 10.23
C THR A 278 1.19 -2.22 10.75
N GLY A 279 1.46 -1.28 9.84
CA GLY A 279 1.87 0.09 10.14
C GLY A 279 0.83 1.12 9.71
N THR A 280 1.30 2.30 9.29
CA THR A 280 0.42 3.37 8.78
C THR A 280 0.18 3.20 7.28
N ALA A 281 -1.08 3.25 6.87
CA ALA A 281 -1.46 3.42 5.46
C ALA A 281 -1.68 4.90 5.17
N THR A 282 -0.81 5.50 4.34
CA THR A 282 -1.02 6.88 3.85
C THR A 282 -1.46 6.84 2.40
N ILE A 283 -2.68 7.31 2.13
CA ILE A 283 -3.21 7.44 0.77
C ILE A 283 -3.07 8.92 0.37
N GLN A 284 -2.09 9.22 -0.48
CA GLN A 284 -1.89 10.56 -1.05
C GLN A 284 -2.89 10.78 -2.19
N GLY A 285 -4.14 11.06 -1.85
CA GLY A 285 -5.24 11.20 -2.80
C GLY A 285 -6.58 10.81 -2.20
N SER A 286 -7.49 10.33 -3.05
CA SER A 286 -8.79 9.83 -2.62
C SER A 286 -8.73 8.35 -2.24
N ALA A 287 -9.31 8.00 -1.09
CA ALA A 287 -9.57 6.62 -0.70
C ALA A 287 -11.05 6.29 -0.98
N ASN A 288 -11.33 5.44 -1.98
CA ASN A 288 -12.68 4.95 -2.24
C ASN A 288 -12.84 3.54 -1.68
N VAL A 289 -13.64 3.40 -0.62
CA VAL A 289 -13.88 2.12 0.07
C VAL A 289 -15.29 1.64 -0.28
N ASN A 290 -15.36 0.64 -1.17
CA ASN A 290 -16.63 0.00 -1.56
C ASN A 290 -17.26 -0.84 -0.43
N GLY A 291 -16.50 -1.11 0.64
CA GLY A 291 -16.96 -1.86 1.81
C GLY A 291 -17.22 -0.97 3.03
N GLN A 292 -16.89 -1.49 4.21
CA GLN A 292 -16.95 -0.77 5.48
C GLN A 292 -15.62 -0.10 5.80
N VAL A 293 -15.68 1.01 6.56
CA VAL A 293 -14.51 1.60 7.21
C VAL A 293 -14.62 1.33 8.72
N VAL A 294 -13.67 0.57 9.27
CA VAL A 294 -13.61 0.24 10.70
C VAL A 294 -12.29 0.74 11.27
N ALA A 295 -12.34 1.62 12.27
CA ALA A 295 -11.16 2.12 12.97
C ALA A 295 -11.21 1.74 14.46
N GLN A 296 -10.09 1.24 14.98
CA GLN A 296 -9.93 0.96 16.42
C GLN A 296 -9.75 2.24 17.26
N GLY A 297 -9.65 3.41 16.61
CA GLY A 297 -9.55 4.73 17.24
C GLY A 297 -10.55 5.68 16.59
N MET A 298 -10.11 6.90 16.27
CA MET A 298 -10.91 7.93 15.60
C MET A 298 -10.92 7.74 14.07
N ILE A 299 -12.03 8.09 13.43
CA ILE A 299 -12.09 8.40 12.00
C ILE A 299 -12.18 9.93 11.85
N TRP A 300 -11.18 10.54 11.21
CA TRP A 300 -11.17 11.98 10.92
C TRP A 300 -11.11 12.20 9.41
N SER A 301 -12.11 12.86 8.84
CA SER A 301 -12.11 13.33 7.45
C SER A 301 -12.15 14.85 7.43
N ALA A 302 -11.19 15.49 6.77
CA ALA A 302 -11.19 16.94 6.56
C ALA A 302 -12.38 17.41 5.69
N ASN A 303 -12.87 16.54 4.81
CA ASN A 303 -14.00 16.79 3.91
C ASN A 303 -15.13 15.83 4.26
N SER A 304 -15.80 15.23 3.28
CA SER A 304 -16.84 14.23 3.53
C SER A 304 -16.24 12.88 3.90
N LEU A 305 -16.94 12.13 4.74
CA LEU A 305 -16.74 10.70 4.93
C LEU A 305 -17.90 9.98 4.22
N GLN A 306 -17.63 9.36 3.08
CA GLN A 306 -18.62 8.61 2.30
C GLN A 306 -18.12 7.18 2.10
N THR A 307 -18.97 6.21 2.41
CA THR A 307 -18.67 4.78 2.26
C THR A 307 -19.85 4.08 1.59
N ALA A 308 -19.59 2.98 0.88
CA ALA A 308 -20.66 2.16 0.31
C ALA A 308 -21.20 1.10 1.29
N GLY A 309 -20.52 0.87 2.41
CA GLY A 309 -21.00 0.12 3.57
C GLY A 309 -21.09 0.99 4.82
N GLY A 310 -21.20 0.37 6.00
CA GLY A 310 -21.20 1.03 7.32
C GLY A 310 -19.86 1.67 7.72
N VAL A 311 -19.91 2.51 8.75
CA VAL A 311 -18.75 3.18 9.36
C VAL A 311 -18.73 2.86 10.85
N SER A 312 -17.58 2.40 11.36
CA SER A 312 -17.41 2.05 12.77
C SER A 312 -16.10 2.59 13.31
N ALA A 313 -16.14 3.34 14.41
CA ALA A 313 -14.96 3.84 15.11
C ALA A 313 -15.07 3.54 16.61
N ASN A 314 -14.09 2.90 17.24
CA ASN A 314 -14.11 2.76 18.71
C ASN A 314 -13.93 4.11 19.43
N GLY A 315 -13.35 5.10 18.74
CA GLY A 315 -13.29 6.50 19.18
C GLY A 315 -14.38 7.33 18.54
N GLU A 316 -14.02 8.54 18.10
CA GLU A 316 -14.95 9.48 17.48
C GLU A 316 -15.00 9.33 15.95
N ILE A 317 -16.09 9.77 15.35
CA ILE A 317 -16.19 10.01 13.90
C ILE A 317 -16.31 11.52 13.71
N TYR A 318 -15.34 12.12 13.03
CA TYR A 318 -15.36 13.53 12.65
C TYR A 318 -15.31 13.68 11.13
N SER A 319 -16.18 14.53 10.59
CA SER A 319 -16.11 14.99 9.21
C SER A 319 -16.19 16.52 9.13
N GLY A 320 -15.28 17.12 8.36
CA GLY A 320 -15.28 18.56 8.10
C GLY A 320 -16.42 19.03 7.20
N THR A 321 -17.21 18.10 6.62
CA THR A 321 -18.45 18.39 5.91
C THR A 321 -19.52 17.34 6.26
N THR A 322 -19.75 16.32 5.44
CA THR A 322 -20.81 15.33 5.61
C THR A 322 -20.29 13.95 5.98
N VAL A 323 -21.02 13.23 6.84
CA VAL A 323 -20.87 11.78 6.96
C VAL A 323 -22.06 11.12 6.27
N GLN A 324 -21.82 10.30 5.25
CA GLN A 324 -22.88 9.60 4.53
C GLN A 324 -22.53 8.12 4.38
N THR A 325 -23.36 7.27 4.97
CA THR A 325 -23.19 5.81 4.89
C THR A 325 -24.55 5.12 4.69
N PRO A 326 -24.66 4.17 3.75
CA PRO A 326 -25.86 3.34 3.62
C PRO A 326 -25.92 2.23 4.67
N GLY A 327 -24.86 2.01 5.45
CA GLY A 327 -24.83 1.04 6.52
C GLY A 327 -25.10 1.66 7.89
N THR A 328 -24.85 0.90 8.95
CA THR A 328 -24.86 1.42 10.33
C THR A 328 -23.65 2.33 10.55
N MET A 329 -23.86 3.44 11.25
CA MET A 329 -22.80 4.29 11.77
C MET A 329 -22.66 4.05 13.27
N TRP A 330 -21.46 3.68 13.73
CA TRP A 330 -21.17 3.46 15.15
C TRP A 330 -19.92 4.21 15.59
N ALA A 331 -19.99 4.91 16.72
CA ALA A 331 -18.84 5.54 17.37
C ALA A 331 -18.81 5.21 18.87
N GLY A 332 -17.66 4.79 19.39
CA GLY A 332 -17.47 4.68 20.85
C GLY A 332 -17.33 6.05 21.55
N GLY A 333 -17.06 7.10 20.80
CA GLY A 333 -17.13 8.51 21.21
C GLY A 333 -18.16 9.28 20.40
N ASN A 334 -17.98 10.59 20.21
CA ASN A 334 -18.93 11.43 19.49
C ASN A 334 -18.96 11.15 17.97
N ILE A 335 -20.09 11.47 17.33
CA ILE A 335 -20.20 11.60 15.87
C ILE A 335 -20.44 13.08 15.56
N THR A 336 -19.49 13.70 14.86
CA THR A 336 -19.53 15.14 14.55
C THR A 336 -19.34 15.38 13.05
N ALA A 337 -20.20 16.21 12.47
CA ALA A 337 -20.06 16.66 11.08
C ALA A 337 -20.36 18.16 10.96
N ASN A 338 -19.55 18.93 10.24
CA ASN A 338 -19.85 20.35 10.00
C ASN A 338 -20.99 20.56 8.98
N GLY A 339 -21.54 19.49 8.42
CA GLY A 339 -22.67 19.45 7.50
C GLY A 339 -23.68 18.40 7.97
N MET A 340 -24.17 17.56 7.07
CA MET A 340 -25.15 16.50 7.35
C MET A 340 -24.50 15.22 7.91
N ILE A 341 -25.22 14.54 8.80
CA ILE A 341 -24.96 13.15 9.14
C ILE A 341 -26.11 12.30 8.60
N TRP A 342 -25.81 11.36 7.71
CA TRP A 342 -26.77 10.46 7.09
C TRP A 342 -26.34 9.00 7.24
N SER A 343 -27.20 8.21 7.86
CA SER A 343 -27.13 6.75 7.94
C SER A 343 -28.43 6.16 7.40
N ALA A 344 -28.37 5.29 6.37
CA ALA A 344 -29.60 4.62 5.91
C ALA A 344 -30.13 3.60 6.93
N ASN A 345 -29.26 3.11 7.83
CA ASN A 345 -29.65 2.22 8.93
C ASN A 345 -29.63 3.01 10.24
N SER A 346 -28.97 2.46 11.27
CA SER A 346 -28.89 3.05 12.60
C SER A 346 -27.72 4.02 12.72
N LEU A 347 -27.87 5.03 13.56
CA LEU A 347 -26.79 5.86 14.06
C LEU A 347 -26.62 5.61 15.55
N GLN A 348 -25.47 5.12 15.97
CA GLN A 348 -25.20 4.71 17.34
C GLN A 348 -23.92 5.35 17.83
N THR A 349 -23.97 5.91 19.02
CA THR A 349 -22.79 6.49 19.67
C THR A 349 -22.85 6.26 21.18
N ALA A 350 -21.70 6.09 21.83
CA ALA A 350 -21.63 6.14 23.30
C ALA A 350 -21.42 7.58 23.83
N GLY A 351 -21.22 8.55 22.94
CA GLY A 351 -21.17 9.99 23.21
C GLY A 351 -22.38 10.73 22.64
N GLY A 352 -22.16 11.95 22.15
CA GLY A 352 -23.14 12.80 21.48
C GLY A 352 -23.09 12.73 19.95
N VAL A 353 -24.11 13.30 19.32
CA VAL A 353 -24.21 13.45 17.86
C VAL A 353 -24.36 14.93 17.56
N SER A 354 -23.47 15.50 16.75
CA SER A 354 -23.49 16.91 16.38
C SER A 354 -23.35 17.08 14.87
N ALA A 355 -24.36 17.71 14.25
CA ALA A 355 -24.34 18.12 12.86
C ALA A 355 -24.69 19.60 12.78
N ASN A 356 -23.95 20.40 11.99
CA ASN A 356 -24.45 21.75 11.66
C ASN A 356 -25.60 21.67 10.64
N GLY A 357 -25.70 20.57 9.91
CA GLY A 357 -26.82 20.26 9.02
C GLY A 357 -27.85 19.35 9.69
N GLU A 358 -28.45 18.47 8.89
CA GLU A 358 -29.44 17.50 9.34
C GLU A 358 -28.80 16.24 9.92
N ILE A 359 -29.48 15.60 10.87
CA ILE A 359 -29.17 14.24 11.33
C ILE A 359 -30.28 13.33 10.84
N TYR A 360 -29.91 12.40 9.95
CA TYR A 360 -30.80 11.38 9.42
C TYR A 360 -30.29 9.98 9.77
N SER A 361 -31.18 9.17 10.32
CA SER A 361 -31.01 7.73 10.48
C SER A 361 -32.28 7.07 9.97
N GLY A 362 -32.16 6.07 9.10
CA GLY A 362 -33.33 5.37 8.55
C GLY A 362 -34.05 4.48 9.56
N THR A 363 -33.42 4.18 10.72
CA THR A 363 -34.03 3.37 11.78
C THR A 363 -34.04 4.10 13.12
N THR A 364 -32.89 4.18 13.80
CA THR A 364 -32.78 4.69 15.16
C THR A 364 -31.50 5.48 15.34
N VAL A 365 -31.63 6.64 15.98
CA VAL A 365 -30.51 7.34 16.59
C VAL A 365 -30.41 6.98 18.07
N GLN A 366 -29.33 6.29 18.45
CA GLN A 366 -29.02 5.96 19.85
C GLN A 366 -27.81 6.76 20.30
N THR A 367 -28.04 7.71 21.20
CA THR A 367 -27.00 8.54 21.80
C THR A 367 -27.36 8.78 23.27
N PRO A 368 -26.49 8.43 24.23
CA PRO A 368 -26.68 8.80 25.63
C PRO A 368 -26.28 10.27 25.88
N GLY A 369 -25.53 10.87 24.96
CA GLY A 369 -25.12 12.27 25.00
C GLY A 369 -26.12 13.23 24.38
N THR A 370 -25.66 14.44 24.08
CA THR A 370 -26.48 15.45 23.41
C THR A 370 -26.60 15.14 21.92
N MET A 371 -27.81 15.33 21.36
CA MET A 371 -28.04 15.42 19.92
C MET A 371 -28.22 16.88 19.54
N TRP A 372 -27.34 17.40 18.68
CA TRP A 372 -27.40 18.75 18.14
C TRP A 372 -27.47 18.69 16.62
N ALA A 373 -28.53 19.25 16.04
CA ALA A 373 -28.65 19.47 14.60
C ALA A 373 -28.87 20.96 14.36
N GLY A 374 -28.06 21.59 13.52
CA GLY A 374 -28.32 22.96 13.06
C GLY A 374 -29.48 23.05 12.06
N GLY A 375 -29.84 21.93 11.43
CA GLY A 375 -31.04 21.74 10.63
C GLY A 375 -32.16 21.03 11.39
N ASN A 376 -32.79 20.05 10.72
CA ASN A 376 -33.90 19.31 11.29
C ASN A 376 -33.45 18.07 12.07
N ILE A 377 -34.17 17.76 13.15
CA ILE A 377 -34.25 16.43 13.76
C ILE A 377 -35.67 15.91 13.49
N THR A 378 -35.81 14.92 12.61
CA THR A 378 -37.11 14.35 12.22
C THR A 378 -37.23 12.90 12.66
N GLY A 379 -38.39 12.53 13.18
CA GLY A 379 -38.73 11.15 13.51
C GLY A 379 -40.21 11.02 13.82
N ASN A 380 -40.72 9.79 13.83
CA ASN A 380 -42.13 9.54 14.16
C ASN A 380 -42.45 9.88 15.62
N TYR A 381 -41.48 9.69 16.52
CA TYR A 381 -41.64 9.89 17.95
C TYR A 381 -40.38 10.52 18.55
N LEU A 382 -40.57 11.53 19.40
CA LEU A 382 -39.57 12.05 20.33
C LEU A 382 -40.04 11.73 21.74
N ILE A 383 -39.29 10.88 22.46
CA ILE A 383 -39.65 10.44 23.81
C ILE A 383 -38.68 11.11 24.79
N PRO A 384 -39.10 12.14 25.53
CA PRO A 384 -38.25 12.76 26.54
C PRO A 384 -38.05 11.78 27.71
N SER A 385 -36.80 11.58 28.12
CA SER A 385 -36.43 10.78 29.30
C SER A 385 -35.96 11.63 30.48
N GLY A 386 -35.77 12.93 30.28
CA GLY A 386 -35.35 13.86 31.33
C GLY A 386 -36.45 14.06 32.37
N SER A 387 -36.14 13.77 33.63
CA SER A 387 -37.06 13.99 34.74
C SER A 387 -37.25 15.48 35.01
N ALA A 388 -38.51 15.91 35.06
CA ALA A 388 -38.92 17.28 35.32
C ALA A 388 -40.10 17.28 36.30
N SER A 389 -40.23 18.34 37.09
CA SER A 389 -41.35 18.52 38.02
C SER A 389 -41.98 19.88 37.78
N VAL A 390 -43.31 19.92 37.69
CA VAL A 390 -44.07 21.15 37.44
C VAL A 390 -43.69 22.23 38.46
N GLY A 391 -43.42 23.44 37.98
CA GLY A 391 -42.97 24.58 38.80
C GLY A 391 -41.48 24.56 39.17
N GLY A 392 -40.77 23.46 38.93
CA GLY A 392 -39.32 23.40 39.10
C GLY A 392 -38.58 24.30 38.11
N SER A 393 -37.41 24.79 38.50
CA SER A 393 -36.56 25.62 37.63
C SER A 393 -36.07 24.82 36.42
N CYS A 394 -36.02 25.45 35.25
CA CYS A 394 -35.56 24.84 34.02
C CYS A 394 -34.80 25.84 33.13
N SER A 395 -33.91 25.35 32.29
CA SER A 395 -33.19 26.14 31.28
C SER A 395 -32.69 25.22 30.17
N PRO A 396 -32.64 25.67 28.91
CA PRO A 396 -33.21 26.90 28.40
C PRO A 396 -34.74 26.81 28.27
N SER A 397 -35.41 27.96 28.09
CA SER A 397 -36.83 27.97 27.70
C SER A 397 -37.01 27.21 26.38
N GLY A 398 -38.05 26.36 26.30
CA GLY A 398 -38.29 25.47 25.17
C GLY A 398 -37.82 24.02 25.37
N ALA A 399 -37.09 23.72 26.45
CA ALA A 399 -36.74 22.34 26.79
C ALA A 399 -38.00 21.48 27.01
N ILE A 400 -37.94 20.21 26.59
CA ILE A 400 -39.01 19.22 26.74
C ILE A 400 -38.53 18.16 27.74
N GLY A 401 -39.32 17.90 28.77
CA GLY A 401 -39.07 16.91 29.81
C GLY A 401 -40.30 16.05 30.08
N THR A 402 -40.22 15.21 31.11
CA THR A 402 -41.35 14.38 31.56
C THR A 402 -41.33 14.26 33.08
N ASP A 403 -42.51 14.24 33.72
CA ASP A 403 -42.65 13.88 35.14
C ASP A 403 -42.86 12.37 35.34
N GLY A 404 -42.71 11.58 34.28
CA GLY A 404 -43.00 10.14 34.25
C GLY A 404 -44.43 9.81 33.85
N SER A 405 -45.35 10.79 33.84
CA SER A 405 -46.75 10.62 33.44
C SER A 405 -47.12 11.45 32.21
N GLN A 406 -46.57 12.67 32.08
CA GLN A 406 -46.90 13.60 31.01
C GLN A 406 -45.67 14.40 30.55
N THR A 407 -45.74 14.91 29.32
CA THR A 407 -44.73 15.80 28.77
C THR A 407 -44.81 17.19 29.41
N LEU A 408 -43.66 17.72 29.84
CA LEU A 408 -43.50 19.06 30.39
C LEU A 408 -42.66 19.92 29.45
N PHE A 409 -42.97 21.21 29.42
CA PHE A 409 -42.29 22.23 28.63
C PHE A 409 -41.72 23.32 29.55
N CYS A 410 -40.45 23.62 29.37
CA CYS A 410 -39.79 24.72 30.07
C CYS A 410 -40.27 26.06 29.51
N LYS A 411 -40.92 26.88 30.32
CA LYS A 411 -41.42 28.22 29.96
C LYS A 411 -40.95 29.24 30.97
N ASN A 412 -40.25 30.28 30.51
CA ASN A 412 -39.76 31.39 31.35
C ASN A 412 -38.98 30.91 32.59
N GLY A 413 -38.21 29.84 32.46
CA GLY A 413 -37.42 29.28 33.55
C GLY A 413 -38.16 28.31 34.49
N GLY A 414 -39.43 27.97 34.23
CA GLY A 414 -40.20 26.99 35.00
C GLY A 414 -40.82 25.87 34.15
N TRP A 415 -40.84 24.63 34.66
CA TRP A 415 -41.52 23.51 34.01
C TRP A 415 -43.04 23.63 34.08
N SER A 416 -43.73 23.46 32.96
CA SER A 416 -45.19 23.56 32.85
C SER A 416 -45.76 22.41 32.00
N SER A 417 -46.96 21.93 32.32
CA SER A 417 -47.64 20.91 31.48
C SER A 417 -48.24 21.54 30.21
N ALA A 418 -48.40 20.74 29.16
CA ALA A 418 -49.10 21.18 27.95
C ALA A 418 -50.60 21.34 28.23
N GLY A 419 -51.06 22.60 28.27
CA GLY A 419 -52.47 22.92 28.07
C GLY A 419 -53.44 22.41 29.13
N SER A 420 -53.34 22.94 30.36
CA SER A 420 -54.53 23.08 31.19
C SER A 420 -54.68 24.54 31.58
N ALA A 421 -55.69 25.22 31.03
CA ALA A 421 -56.19 26.45 31.62
C ALA A 421 -56.92 26.05 32.91
N THR A 422 -56.18 25.86 34.00
CA THR A 422 -56.78 25.76 35.31
C THR A 422 -57.34 27.13 35.67
N VAL A 423 -58.61 27.35 35.35
CA VAL A 423 -59.37 28.44 35.97
C VAL A 423 -59.66 28.01 37.41
N SER A 424 -58.65 28.13 38.28
CA SER A 424 -58.83 28.07 39.73
C SER A 424 -59.37 29.42 40.19
N ALA A 425 -60.58 29.74 39.74
CA ALA A 425 -61.30 30.92 40.17
C ALA A 425 -62.34 30.46 41.22
N PRO A 426 -62.47 31.12 42.38
CA PRO A 426 -63.52 30.81 43.34
C PRO A 426 -64.89 30.84 42.65
N THR A 427 -65.72 29.83 42.91
CA THR A 427 -67.10 29.80 42.40
C THR A 427 -68.00 30.60 43.32
N VAL A 428 -68.64 31.66 42.81
CA VAL A 428 -69.67 32.40 43.55
C VAL A 428 -71.04 31.89 43.09
N LEU A 429 -71.76 31.24 43.99
CA LEU A 429 -73.13 30.79 43.74
C LEU A 429 -74.11 31.85 44.25
N VAL A 430 -74.94 32.38 43.37
CA VAL A 430 -76.01 33.32 43.73
C VAL A 430 -77.35 32.69 43.40
N SER A 431 -78.08 32.27 44.44
CA SER A 431 -79.43 31.76 44.30
C SER A 431 -80.44 32.88 44.57
N ALA A 432 -81.15 33.25 43.52
CA ALA A 432 -82.27 34.17 43.55
C ALA A 432 -83.57 33.36 43.73
N ALA A 433 -83.89 33.00 44.97
CA ALA A 433 -85.09 32.18 45.26
C ALA A 433 -86.43 32.92 44.99
N ALA A 434 -86.40 34.21 44.68
CA ALA A 434 -87.58 35.07 44.60
C ALA A 434 -87.76 35.72 43.21
N LYS A 435 -89.03 35.82 42.80
CA LYS A 435 -89.49 36.40 41.53
C LYS A 435 -89.24 37.92 41.51
N ASN A 436 -88.84 38.47 40.36
CA ASN A 436 -88.64 39.91 40.13
C ASN A 436 -87.61 40.58 41.06
N GLN A 437 -86.42 39.99 41.20
CA GLN A 437 -85.34 40.58 41.99
C GLN A 437 -84.08 40.79 41.16
N SER A 438 -83.31 41.82 41.52
CA SER A 438 -82.00 42.10 40.93
C SER A 438 -80.94 42.18 42.02
N TYR A 439 -79.80 41.55 41.77
CA TYR A 439 -78.67 41.47 42.69
C TYR A 439 -77.42 41.90 41.94
N CYS A 440 -76.64 42.78 42.54
CA CYS A 440 -75.38 43.25 41.99
C CYS A 440 -74.28 43.10 43.03
N PHE A 441 -73.11 42.65 42.60
CA PHE A 441 -71.95 42.56 43.46
C PHE A 441 -70.66 42.73 42.65
N THR A 442 -69.68 43.37 43.26
CA THR A 442 -68.35 43.55 42.67
C THR A 442 -67.45 42.39 43.05
N MET A 443 -66.74 41.84 42.07
CA MET A 443 -65.87 40.69 42.30
C MET A 443 -64.58 41.09 43.00
N PRO A 444 -64.31 40.60 44.22
CA PRO A 444 -63.03 40.88 44.88
C PRO A 444 -61.85 40.17 44.20
N LYS A 445 -62.11 39.06 43.48
CA LYS A 445 -61.15 38.29 42.67
C LYS A 445 -61.86 37.73 41.45
N ALA A 446 -61.11 37.38 40.41
CA ALA A 446 -61.69 36.72 39.24
C ALA A 446 -62.37 35.40 39.66
N ALA A 447 -63.61 35.21 39.24
CA ALA A 447 -64.50 34.17 39.74
C ALA A 447 -65.36 33.59 38.61
N VAL A 448 -65.73 32.31 38.73
CA VAL A 448 -66.85 31.76 37.95
C VAL A 448 -68.12 32.01 38.76
N VAL A 449 -69.10 32.63 38.13
CA VAL A 449 -70.34 33.06 38.76
C VAL A 449 -71.47 32.25 38.20
N THR A 450 -72.21 31.56 39.05
CA THR A 450 -73.45 30.89 38.65
C THR A 450 -74.61 31.55 39.35
N THR A 451 -75.50 32.13 38.56
CA THR A 451 -76.74 32.76 39.02
C THR A 451 -77.91 31.88 38.64
N SER A 452 -78.75 31.51 39.60
CA SER A 452 -79.96 30.72 39.34
C SER A 452 -81.21 31.43 39.88
N ALA A 453 -82.31 31.36 39.13
CA ALA A 453 -83.61 31.90 39.56
C ALA A 453 -84.77 31.12 38.93
N LEU A 454 -85.98 31.45 39.39
CA LEU A 454 -87.24 31.01 38.79
C LEU A 454 -87.70 32.00 37.70
N GLY A 455 -88.17 31.51 36.56
CA GLY A 455 -88.56 32.35 35.42
C GLY A 455 -87.37 32.64 34.51
N THR A 456 -87.06 33.92 34.25
CA THR A 456 -85.85 34.29 33.50
C THR A 456 -84.72 34.71 34.41
N VAL A 457 -83.48 34.50 33.97
CA VAL A 457 -82.28 35.09 34.55
C VAL A 457 -81.52 35.80 33.44
N THR A 458 -81.25 37.08 33.64
CA THR A 458 -80.30 37.84 32.81
C THR A 458 -79.12 38.22 33.68
N THR A 459 -77.92 37.90 33.25
CA THR A 459 -76.69 38.25 33.95
C THR A 459 -75.84 39.16 33.09
N THR A 460 -75.38 40.24 33.71
CA THR A 460 -74.52 41.26 33.12
C THR A 460 -73.20 41.33 33.87
N VAL A 461 -72.13 41.66 33.15
CA VAL A 461 -70.80 41.96 33.71
C VAL A 461 -70.45 43.36 33.20
N ASP A 462 -70.22 44.29 34.12
CA ASP A 462 -69.98 45.72 33.83
C ASP A 462 -71.05 46.34 32.90
N GLY A 463 -72.31 45.94 33.10
CA GLY A 463 -73.46 46.43 32.34
C GLY A 463 -73.68 45.77 30.97
N VAL A 464 -72.80 44.88 30.53
CA VAL A 464 -72.98 44.10 29.28
C VAL A 464 -73.67 42.78 29.60
N VAL A 465 -74.75 42.45 28.88
CA VAL A 465 -75.44 41.15 29.01
C VAL A 465 -74.52 40.05 28.49
N VAL A 466 -74.13 39.15 29.38
CA VAL A 466 -73.20 38.04 29.09
C VAL A 466 -73.87 36.68 29.17
N GLY A 467 -75.09 36.61 29.70
CA GLY A 467 -75.87 35.39 29.68
C GLY A 467 -77.33 35.64 30.00
N PHE A 468 -78.19 34.86 29.35
CA PHE A 468 -79.62 34.89 29.52
C PHE A 468 -80.15 33.45 29.51
N SER A 469 -81.05 33.12 30.43
CA SER A 469 -81.70 31.82 30.47
C SER A 469 -83.16 31.96 30.85
N VAL A 470 -83.99 31.08 30.29
CA VAL A 470 -85.45 31.05 30.51
C VAL A 470 -85.82 29.72 31.12
N GLY A 471 -86.59 29.76 32.20
CA GLY A 471 -87.33 28.64 32.79
C GLY A 471 -88.82 28.99 32.84
N VAL A 472 -89.68 28.00 32.68
CA VAL A 472 -91.13 28.19 32.79
C VAL A 472 -91.54 28.11 34.27
N SER A 473 -92.26 29.13 34.74
CA SER A 473 -92.85 29.15 36.09
C SER A 473 -94.31 29.59 35.99
N GLY A 474 -95.22 28.75 36.50
CA GLY A 474 -96.65 29.03 36.52
C GLY A 474 -97.01 30.17 37.49
N GLN A 475 -98.07 30.94 37.18
CA GLN A 475 -98.55 32.06 37.99
C GLN A 475 -98.99 31.62 39.41
N ASN A 476 -99.37 30.33 39.58
CA ASN A 476 -99.84 29.73 40.83
C ASN A 476 -98.87 28.70 41.45
N SER A 477 -97.60 28.66 41.03
CA SER A 477 -96.55 27.76 41.58
C SER A 477 -96.73 26.24 41.34
N ASP A 478 -97.63 25.81 40.45
CA ASP A 478 -97.87 24.37 40.24
C ASP A 478 -96.79 23.66 39.39
N VAL A 479 -95.91 24.40 38.69
CA VAL A 479 -94.73 23.89 37.98
C VAL A 479 -93.59 24.92 38.08
N GLU A 480 -92.48 24.52 38.68
CA GLU A 480 -91.28 25.35 38.86
C GLU A 480 -90.08 24.72 38.16
N ILE A 481 -89.62 25.31 37.05
CA ILE A 481 -88.34 24.96 36.42
C ILE A 481 -87.34 26.08 36.73
N GLY A 482 -86.35 25.78 37.57
CA GLY A 482 -85.22 26.68 37.82
C GLY A 482 -84.33 26.81 36.59
N THR A 483 -83.87 28.02 36.31
CA THR A 483 -82.92 28.31 35.23
C THR A 483 -81.64 28.90 35.81
N SER A 484 -80.51 28.69 35.14
CA SER A 484 -79.23 29.25 35.59
C SER A 484 -78.36 29.74 34.43
N VAL A 485 -77.54 30.73 34.74
CA VAL A 485 -76.51 31.29 33.88
C VAL A 485 -75.18 31.19 34.60
N THR A 486 -74.17 30.62 33.95
CA THR A 486 -72.79 30.57 34.45
C THR A 486 -71.88 31.42 33.58
N VAL A 487 -71.18 32.38 34.17
CA VAL A 487 -70.29 33.32 33.48
C VAL A 487 -68.97 33.47 34.23
N PHE A 488 -67.88 33.78 33.52
CA PHE A 488 -66.62 34.17 34.16
C PHE A 488 -66.58 35.68 34.32
N ALA A 489 -66.25 36.15 35.53
CA ALA A 489 -66.12 37.57 35.85
C ALA A 489 -64.70 37.89 36.34
N PRO A 490 -64.00 38.88 35.75
CA PRO A 490 -62.68 39.28 36.21
C PRO A 490 -62.75 40.02 37.56
N ALA A 491 -61.61 40.11 38.26
CA ALA A 491 -61.53 40.88 39.50
C ALA A 491 -61.88 42.36 39.25
N GLY A 492 -62.68 42.96 40.13
CA GLY A 492 -63.16 44.34 40.01
C GLY A 492 -64.40 44.52 39.15
N ALA A 493 -64.83 43.52 38.38
CA ALA A 493 -66.04 43.61 37.56
C ALA A 493 -67.30 43.61 38.43
N SER A 494 -68.28 44.42 38.05
CA SER A 494 -69.62 44.46 38.63
C SER A 494 -70.52 43.46 37.94
N VAL A 495 -70.89 42.38 38.65
CA VAL A 495 -71.81 41.37 38.13
C VAL A 495 -73.20 41.64 38.66
N CYS A 496 -74.15 41.86 37.76
CA CYS A 496 -75.55 42.07 38.09
C CYS A 496 -76.41 40.99 37.46
N SER A 497 -77.26 40.33 38.25
CA SER A 497 -78.23 39.36 37.77
C SER A 497 -79.63 39.82 38.13
N SER A 498 -80.53 39.78 37.15
CA SER A 498 -81.94 40.14 37.31
C SER A 498 -82.82 38.96 36.93
N SER A 499 -83.76 38.63 37.80
CA SER A 499 -84.82 37.68 37.51
C SER A 499 -86.12 38.40 37.14
N ALA A 500 -86.86 37.84 36.18
CA ALA A 500 -88.21 38.31 35.86
C ALA A 500 -89.16 37.13 35.67
N LEU A 501 -90.40 37.29 36.13
CA LEU A 501 -91.46 36.33 35.86
C LEU A 501 -91.89 36.45 34.39
N VAL A 502 -91.68 35.38 33.63
CA VAL A 502 -92.34 35.24 32.33
C VAL A 502 -93.71 34.65 32.58
N THR A 503 -94.72 35.51 32.75
CA THR A 503 -96.11 35.12 32.52
C THR A 503 -96.24 34.75 31.05
N ALA A 504 -96.58 33.49 30.76
CA ALA A 504 -96.80 33.03 29.40
C ALA A 504 -97.69 34.02 28.64
N TYR A 505 -97.20 34.41 27.46
CA TYR A 505 -97.86 35.30 26.51
C TYR A 505 -99.32 34.88 26.30
N GLY A 506 -100.23 35.84 26.40
CA GLY A 506 -101.60 35.67 25.96
C GLY A 506 -101.64 35.30 24.47
N GLY A 507 -102.43 34.28 24.16
CA GLY A 507 -102.80 33.94 22.80
C GLY A 507 -104.24 33.45 22.80
N GLY A 508 -105.09 34.10 22.01
CA GLY A 508 -106.52 33.85 21.86
C GLY A 508 -106.91 32.42 21.44
N PRO A 509 -108.19 32.18 21.10
CA PRO A 509 -108.91 30.93 21.38
C PRO A 509 -108.46 29.62 20.71
N ASN A 510 -107.31 29.54 20.04
CA ASN A 510 -106.93 28.35 19.25
C ASN A 510 -105.42 28.04 19.20
N GLN A 511 -104.65 28.35 20.27
CA GLN A 511 -103.31 27.77 20.41
C GLN A 511 -103.29 26.62 21.43
N ILE A 512 -102.88 25.45 20.93
CA ILE A 512 -102.75 24.20 21.69
C ILE A 512 -101.51 24.31 22.58
N VAL A 513 -101.73 24.36 23.90
CA VAL A 513 -100.69 24.16 24.90
C VAL A 513 -100.44 22.66 25.03
N THR A 514 -99.38 22.16 24.40
CA THR A 514 -98.99 20.75 24.55
C THR A 514 -98.29 20.56 25.89
N LYS A 515 -99.05 20.07 26.88
CA LYS A 515 -98.52 19.54 28.14
C LYS A 515 -98.04 18.12 27.91
N THR A 516 -96.74 17.90 27.74
CA THR A 516 -96.16 16.55 27.72
C THR A 516 -95.72 16.19 29.14
N ILE A 517 -96.50 15.35 29.83
CA ILE A 517 -96.03 14.59 30.99
C ILE A 517 -95.74 13.17 30.50
N ASN A 518 -94.46 12.81 30.58
CA ASN A 518 -93.87 11.46 30.53
C ASN A 518 -94.18 10.55 29.33
N GLY A 519 -93.15 10.37 28.50
CA GLY A 519 -93.04 9.26 27.56
C GLY A 519 -92.13 9.62 26.39
N ALA A 520 -90.89 9.15 26.44
CA ALA A 520 -89.90 9.04 25.36
C ALA A 520 -90.13 9.84 24.04
N GLY A 521 -89.17 10.72 23.72
CA GLY A 521 -88.87 11.07 22.33
C GLY A 521 -88.89 12.56 21.99
N PHE A 522 -87.73 13.04 21.53
CA PHE A 522 -87.49 14.16 20.61
C PHE A 522 -88.18 15.52 20.87
N LEU A 523 -87.35 16.56 21.11
CA LEU A 523 -87.76 17.94 20.84
C LEU A 523 -86.73 18.64 19.94
N MET A 524 -87.30 19.18 18.86
CA MET A 524 -86.69 19.83 17.71
C MET A 524 -86.35 21.29 18.05
N VAL A 525 -85.20 21.76 17.54
CA VAL A 525 -84.74 23.15 17.60
C VAL A 525 -85.69 24.05 16.83
N ALA A 526 -86.10 25.18 17.42
CA ALA A 526 -86.66 26.31 16.69
C ALA A 526 -85.93 27.59 17.11
N THR A 527 -85.04 28.02 16.23
CA THR A 527 -84.44 29.36 16.16
C THR A 527 -85.52 30.41 15.93
N TYR A 528 -85.42 31.56 16.60
CA TYR A 528 -86.04 32.79 16.13
C TYR A 528 -85.00 33.91 16.04
N LEU A 529 -84.85 34.39 14.81
CA LEU A 529 -84.18 35.62 14.43
C LEU A 529 -85.07 36.81 14.79
N ASN A 530 -84.46 37.83 15.39
CA ASN A 530 -84.57 39.22 14.96
C ASN A 530 -83.29 39.96 15.36
#